data_AF-W2IJB8-F1
#
_entry.id   AF-W2IJB8-F1
#
_cell.length_a   1.000
_cell.length_b   1.000
_cell.length_c   1.000
_cell.angle_alpha   90.00
_cell.angle_beta   90.00
_cell.angle_gamma   90.00
#
_symmetry.space_group_name_H-M   'P 1'
#
loop_
_entity.id
_entity.type
_entity.pdbx_description
1 polymer ?
#
loop_
_entity_poly.entity_id
_entity_poly.type
_entity_poly.pdbx_seq_one_letter_code
_entity_poly.pdbx_strand_id
1 'polypeptide(L)'
;MELSPHDQEYCRDLTMQLLDRTLYDCEELGLGTTHVGSHADLNGARWKKLQSHPGVTLYADRSPNSAWLPGMNRGDWEQPVAVVTVGQLNSTLDDLLLALLTPTVATIRLRGVLMGRRPEKDLQLVPIVKSTQESPFQFLGVLRFVNTQHWPLTMFVDPREMVLTLATGEVITANGRRYGYEIFLSVPVGHDNKRPLARTQVLETRVFWEQPDGSVGIYSKLIVDIRSRLPESIKQGMLCRGVMRFWKFIPRCIETKKLRWCLKRKKVLIRELQSQPQVMGGPASCGGCGAMTSKPVNGKPSKREEVRCRLCDAWLCWKSSCRASCQVTAAVSEGKNICENEIALCPRCIIFVQNQSAATIARSELMEAL
;
A
#
# COMPACT_ATOMS: atom_id res chain seq x y z
N MET A 1 -11.17 6.30 20.78
CA MET A 1 -12.21 5.30 20.51
C MET A 1 -11.89 4.09 21.36
N GLU A 2 -12.84 3.58 22.13
CA GLU A 2 -12.68 2.33 22.90
C GLU A 2 -13.48 1.23 22.19
N LEU A 3 -12.93 0.01 22.14
CA LEU A 3 -13.57 -1.16 21.52
C LEU A 3 -13.90 -2.17 22.60
N SER A 4 -15.16 -2.57 22.72
CA SER A 4 -15.55 -3.66 23.61
C SER A 4 -15.01 -5.01 23.09
N PRO A 5 -14.89 -6.04 23.95
CA PRO A 5 -14.53 -7.39 23.48
C PRO A 5 -15.45 -7.91 22.38
N HIS A 6 -16.75 -7.59 22.46
CA HIS A 6 -17.73 -7.93 21.45
C HIS A 6 -17.47 -7.22 20.11
N ASP A 7 -17.12 -5.94 20.13
CA ASP A 7 -16.73 -5.21 18.91
C ASP A 7 -15.51 -5.85 18.24
N GLN A 8 -14.54 -6.29 19.04
CA GLN A 8 -13.32 -6.93 18.52
C GLN A 8 -13.63 -8.29 17.88
N GLU A 9 -14.47 -9.10 18.50
CA GLU A 9 -14.93 -10.39 17.96
C GLU A 9 -15.74 -10.20 16.67
N TYR A 10 -16.70 -9.27 16.68
CA TYR A 10 -17.46 -8.89 15.49
C TYR A 10 -16.56 -8.50 14.32
N CYS A 11 -15.51 -7.70 14.57
CA CYS A 11 -14.55 -7.32 13.53
C CYS A 11 -13.74 -8.52 12.99
N ARG A 12 -13.42 -9.51 13.83
CA ARG A 12 -12.71 -10.74 13.42
C ARG A 12 -13.60 -11.58 12.51
N ASP A 13 -14.81 -11.89 12.96
CA ASP A 13 -15.74 -12.76 12.25
C ASP A 13 -16.11 -12.18 10.88
N LEU A 14 -16.40 -10.89 10.86
CA LEU A 14 -16.81 -10.22 9.64
C LEU A 14 -15.66 -10.13 8.61
N THR A 15 -14.42 -9.96 9.08
CA THR A 15 -13.24 -10.00 8.21
C THR A 15 -13.03 -11.39 7.62
N MET A 16 -13.18 -12.46 8.42
CA MET A 16 -13.05 -13.84 7.96
C MET A 16 -14.13 -14.19 6.93
N GLN A 17 -15.38 -13.87 7.21
CA GLN A 17 -16.50 -14.09 6.27
C GLN A 17 -16.28 -13.38 4.92
N LEU A 18 -15.77 -12.15 4.94
CA LEU A 18 -15.46 -11.41 3.72
C LEU A 18 -14.28 -12.01 2.97
N LEU A 19 -13.25 -12.49 3.67
CA LEU A 19 -12.12 -13.17 3.04
C LEU A 19 -12.60 -14.44 2.33
N ASP A 20 -13.35 -15.30 3.01
CA ASP A 20 -13.91 -16.53 2.44
C ASP A 20 -14.78 -16.24 1.22
N ARG A 21 -15.65 -15.23 1.31
CA ARG A 21 -16.47 -14.81 0.17
C ARG A 21 -15.63 -14.29 -0.99
N THR A 22 -14.56 -13.55 -0.71
CA THR A 22 -13.67 -13.02 -1.76
C THR A 22 -12.92 -14.13 -2.47
N LEU A 23 -12.44 -15.13 -1.73
CA LEU A 23 -11.77 -16.30 -2.30
C LEU A 23 -12.74 -17.13 -3.14
N TYR A 24 -13.96 -17.36 -2.64
CA TYR A 24 -15.01 -18.02 -3.41
C TYR A 24 -15.32 -17.29 -4.73
N ASP A 25 -15.48 -15.96 -4.69
CA ASP A 25 -15.70 -15.15 -5.90
C ASP A 25 -14.52 -15.30 -6.91
N CYS A 26 -13.27 -15.43 -6.44
CA CYS A 26 -12.12 -15.64 -7.32
C CYS A 26 -12.16 -17.00 -8.03
N GLU A 27 -12.59 -18.04 -7.31
CA GLU A 27 -12.76 -19.39 -7.85
C GLU A 27 -13.93 -19.44 -8.84
N GLU A 28 -15.09 -18.88 -8.48
CA GLU A 28 -16.28 -18.80 -9.33
C GLU A 28 -15.99 -18.07 -10.65
N LEU A 29 -15.20 -17.00 -10.59
CA LEU A 29 -14.79 -16.21 -11.77
C LEU A 29 -13.61 -16.82 -12.54
N GLY A 30 -13.04 -17.94 -12.08
CA GLY A 30 -11.92 -18.61 -12.75
C GLY A 30 -10.64 -17.77 -12.82
N LEU A 31 -10.45 -16.81 -11.89
CA LEU A 31 -9.32 -15.86 -11.92
C LEU A 31 -7.98 -16.49 -11.52
N GLY A 32 -8.02 -17.66 -10.89
CA GLY A 32 -6.83 -18.44 -10.52
C GLY A 32 -6.26 -19.29 -11.67
N THR A 33 -6.74 -19.11 -12.90
CA THR A 33 -6.24 -19.76 -14.12
C THR A 33 -5.71 -18.70 -15.08
N THR A 34 -4.59 -18.98 -15.74
CA THR A 34 -3.89 -18.02 -16.61
C THR A 34 -4.74 -17.61 -17.80
N HIS A 35 -5.23 -16.36 -17.81
CA HIS A 35 -5.93 -15.79 -18.95
C HIS A 35 -4.95 -15.04 -19.85
N VAL A 36 -4.71 -15.58 -21.06
CA VAL A 36 -3.88 -14.92 -22.07
C VAL A 36 -4.69 -13.79 -22.71
N GLY A 37 -4.24 -12.55 -22.54
CA GLY A 37 -4.71 -11.37 -23.30
C GLY A 37 -5.72 -10.46 -22.60
N SER A 38 -6.58 -10.98 -21.71
CA SER A 38 -7.48 -10.17 -20.86
C SER A 38 -7.34 -10.59 -19.41
N HIS A 39 -7.23 -9.63 -18.48
CA HIS A 39 -7.09 -9.95 -17.03
C HIS A 39 -8.25 -10.80 -16.49
N ALA A 40 -9.43 -10.72 -17.11
CA ALA A 40 -10.56 -11.63 -16.92
C ALA A 40 -11.57 -11.48 -18.06
N ASP A 41 -12.23 -12.56 -18.45
CA ASP A 41 -13.43 -12.53 -19.31
C ASP A 41 -14.70 -12.56 -18.45
N LEU A 42 -15.12 -11.37 -18.01
CA LEU A 42 -16.28 -11.23 -17.13
C LEU A 42 -17.56 -11.02 -17.95
N ASN A 43 -18.63 -11.74 -17.56
CA ASN A 43 -19.92 -11.65 -18.23
C ASN A 43 -20.47 -10.20 -18.26
N GLY A 44 -20.62 -9.66 -19.47
CA GLY A 44 -21.10 -8.31 -19.75
C GLY A 44 -22.52 -7.99 -19.27
N ALA A 45 -23.32 -9.01 -18.90
CA ALA A 45 -24.64 -8.82 -18.29
C ALA A 45 -24.53 -8.22 -16.88
N ARG A 46 -23.57 -8.70 -16.08
CA ARG A 46 -23.30 -8.23 -14.71
C ARG A 46 -22.21 -7.17 -14.66
N TRP A 47 -21.15 -7.35 -15.44
CA TRP A 47 -19.93 -6.56 -15.38
C TRP A 47 -19.81 -5.62 -16.58
N LYS A 48 -19.92 -4.32 -16.35
CA LYS A 48 -19.67 -3.33 -17.41
C LYS A 48 -18.22 -2.86 -17.34
N LYS A 49 -17.40 -3.16 -18.35
CA LYS A 49 -16.03 -2.64 -18.45
C LYS A 49 -16.05 -1.10 -18.43
N LEU A 50 -15.30 -0.50 -17.50
CA LEU A 50 -15.18 0.95 -17.34
C LEU A 50 -13.88 1.47 -17.94
N GLN A 51 -12.76 0.85 -17.56
CA GLN A 51 -11.41 1.28 -17.93
C GLN A 51 -10.50 0.05 -18.05
N SER A 52 -9.51 0.12 -18.94
CA SER A 52 -8.47 -0.90 -19.07
C SER A 52 -7.11 -0.25 -19.23
N HIS A 53 -6.13 -0.77 -18.50
CA HIS A 53 -4.73 -0.36 -18.49
C HIS A 53 -3.85 -1.61 -18.62
N PRO A 54 -2.54 -1.48 -18.92
CA PRO A 54 -1.68 -2.64 -19.17
C PRO A 54 -1.61 -3.69 -18.04
N GLY A 55 -1.82 -3.28 -16.79
CA GLY A 55 -1.78 -4.20 -15.63
C GLY A 55 -3.10 -4.30 -14.87
N VAL A 56 -4.19 -3.70 -15.36
CA VAL A 56 -5.48 -3.72 -14.64
C VAL A 56 -6.67 -3.36 -15.53
N THR A 57 -7.78 -4.07 -15.32
CA THR A 57 -9.09 -3.72 -15.86
C THR A 57 -10.10 -3.50 -14.74
N LEU A 58 -10.92 -2.45 -14.88
CA LEU A 58 -11.94 -2.06 -13.92
C LEU A 58 -13.33 -2.23 -14.53
N TYR A 59 -14.25 -2.79 -13.76
CA TYR A 59 -15.62 -3.12 -14.15
C TYR A 59 -16.60 -2.53 -13.14
N ALA A 60 -17.73 -1.97 -13.59
CA ALA A 60 -18.86 -1.70 -12.71
C ALA A 60 -19.62 -3.00 -12.45
N ASP A 61 -19.94 -3.28 -11.18
CA ASP A 61 -20.92 -4.30 -10.82
C ASP A 61 -22.31 -3.68 -10.98
N ARG A 62 -23.11 -4.18 -11.94
CA ARG A 62 -24.51 -3.73 -12.09
C ARG A 62 -25.41 -4.22 -10.95
N SER A 63 -24.96 -5.20 -10.19
CA SER A 63 -25.68 -5.80 -9.07
C SER A 63 -24.85 -5.74 -7.79
N PRO A 64 -24.51 -4.54 -7.28
CA PRO A 64 -23.70 -4.40 -6.08
C PRO A 64 -24.30 -5.15 -4.87
N ASN A 65 -25.63 -5.27 -4.88
CA ASN A 65 -26.47 -5.81 -3.82
C ASN A 65 -26.76 -7.32 -3.91
N SER A 66 -26.29 -8.09 -4.89
CA SER A 66 -26.77 -9.47 -5.04
C SER A 66 -25.97 -10.52 -4.24
N ALA A 67 -24.64 -10.35 -4.12
CA ALA A 67 -23.75 -11.45 -3.70
C ALA A 67 -22.97 -11.27 -2.38
N TRP A 68 -22.85 -10.05 -1.85
CA TRP A 68 -21.98 -9.75 -0.69
C TRP A 68 -22.75 -9.32 0.57
N LEU A 69 -24.08 -9.39 0.49
CA LEU A 69 -25.01 -8.80 1.46
C LEU A 69 -25.32 -9.59 2.73
N PRO A 70 -25.20 -10.93 2.85
CA PRO A 70 -25.64 -11.60 4.08
C PRO A 70 -24.88 -11.19 5.35
N GLY A 71 -23.62 -10.75 5.24
CA GLY A 71 -22.83 -10.24 6.37
C GLY A 71 -22.90 -8.73 6.59
N MET A 72 -23.58 -7.98 5.71
CA MET A 72 -23.68 -6.53 5.77
C MET A 72 -25.12 -6.12 6.04
N ASN A 73 -25.36 -5.33 7.09
CA ASN A 73 -26.71 -4.93 7.48
C ASN A 73 -27.44 -4.22 6.32
N ARG A 74 -28.40 -4.91 5.70
CA ARG A 74 -29.06 -4.49 4.44
C ARG A 74 -29.79 -3.16 4.55
N GLY A 75 -30.23 -2.79 5.76
CA GLY A 75 -31.00 -1.57 6.01
C GLY A 75 -30.18 -0.29 5.88
N ASP A 76 -28.84 -0.39 5.86
CA ASP A 76 -27.99 0.78 6.02
C ASP A 76 -27.44 1.35 4.69
N TRP A 77 -27.50 0.60 3.57
CA TRP A 77 -26.95 0.99 2.27
C TRP A 77 -28.02 1.63 1.37
N GLU A 78 -27.88 2.92 1.07
CA GLU A 78 -28.89 3.65 0.28
C GLU A 78 -28.54 3.73 -1.21
N GLN A 79 -27.31 4.13 -1.55
CA GLN A 79 -26.84 4.35 -2.92
C GLN A 79 -25.48 3.68 -3.16
N PRO A 80 -25.44 2.32 -3.10
CA PRO A 80 -24.21 1.57 -3.26
C PRO A 80 -23.71 1.64 -4.71
N VAL A 81 -22.46 2.06 -4.87
CA VAL A 81 -21.73 2.01 -6.14
C VAL A 81 -20.58 1.04 -6.00
N ALA A 82 -20.46 0.11 -6.95
CA ALA A 82 -19.45 -0.94 -6.90
C ALA A 82 -18.56 -0.97 -8.14
N VAL A 83 -17.26 -1.13 -7.89
CA VAL A 83 -16.23 -1.38 -8.90
C VAL A 83 -15.49 -2.65 -8.53
N VAL A 84 -15.37 -3.57 -9.49
CA VAL A 84 -14.49 -4.72 -9.43
C VAL A 84 -13.27 -4.48 -10.28
N THR A 85 -12.15 -4.96 -9.78
CA THR A 85 -10.85 -4.78 -10.40
C THR A 85 -10.17 -6.12 -10.53
N VAL A 86 -9.68 -6.42 -11.73
CA VAL A 86 -8.84 -7.59 -11.99
C VAL A 86 -7.57 -7.12 -12.67
N GLY A 87 -6.42 -7.58 -12.21
CA GLY A 87 -5.14 -7.14 -12.77
C GLY A 87 -3.96 -7.96 -12.28
N GLN A 88 -2.77 -7.46 -12.60
CA GLN A 88 -1.51 -8.02 -12.17
C GLN A 88 -0.52 -6.92 -11.77
N LEU A 89 0.40 -7.26 -10.87
CA LEU A 89 1.52 -6.42 -10.48
C LEU A 89 2.83 -7.17 -10.63
N ASN A 90 3.84 -6.48 -11.16
CA ASN A 90 5.20 -7.00 -11.31
C ASN A 90 5.97 -6.82 -9.98
N SER A 91 5.58 -7.59 -8.97
CA SER A 91 6.18 -7.62 -7.63
C SER A 91 5.97 -9.00 -7.02
N THR A 92 6.78 -9.38 -6.03
CA THR A 92 6.52 -10.60 -5.25
C THR A 92 5.33 -10.40 -4.29
N LEU A 93 4.72 -11.50 -3.85
CA LEU A 93 3.62 -11.43 -2.88
C LEU A 93 4.08 -10.80 -1.55
N ASP A 94 5.27 -11.16 -1.08
CA ASP A 94 5.87 -10.60 0.14
C ASP A 94 6.08 -9.09 0.04
N ASP A 95 6.57 -8.58 -1.09
CA ASP A 95 6.78 -7.14 -1.29
C ASP A 95 5.44 -6.39 -1.28
N LEU A 96 4.43 -6.98 -1.91
CA LEU A 96 3.08 -6.44 -1.88
C LEU A 96 2.54 -6.41 -0.45
N LEU A 97 2.62 -7.51 0.31
CA LEU A 97 2.19 -7.57 1.71
C LEU A 97 2.93 -6.56 2.59
N LEU A 98 4.24 -6.40 2.38
CA LEU A 98 5.02 -5.35 3.04
C LEU A 98 4.48 -3.97 2.72
N ALA A 99 4.12 -3.68 1.47
CA ALA A 99 3.55 -2.39 1.07
C ALA A 99 2.24 -2.09 1.80
N LEU A 100 1.36 -3.10 1.92
CA LEU A 100 0.05 -2.98 2.55
C LEU A 100 0.11 -2.78 4.06
N LEU A 101 1.10 -3.35 4.73
CA LEU A 101 1.24 -3.36 6.18
C LEU A 101 1.24 -1.93 6.77
N THR A 102 0.20 -1.57 7.53
CA THR A 102 0.09 -0.25 8.20
C THR A 102 -0.34 -0.38 9.67
N PRO A 103 0.54 -0.87 10.55
CA PRO A 103 0.18 -1.21 11.93
C PRO A 103 0.13 0.01 12.86
N THR A 104 0.47 1.22 12.36
CA THR A 104 0.58 2.44 13.16
C THR A 104 -0.03 3.64 12.44
N VAL A 105 -0.41 4.67 13.20
CA VAL A 105 -0.89 5.95 12.64
C VAL A 105 0.10 6.56 11.65
N ALA A 106 1.41 6.47 11.92
CA ALA A 106 2.46 7.00 11.04
C ALA A 106 2.51 6.26 9.70
N THR A 107 2.34 4.93 9.70
CA THR A 107 2.33 4.12 8.47
C THR A 107 1.04 4.31 7.67
N ILE A 108 -0.11 4.52 8.34
CA ILE A 108 -1.37 4.90 7.67
C ILE A 108 -1.25 6.25 6.98
N ARG A 109 -0.69 7.27 7.65
CA ARG A 109 -0.45 8.58 7.04
C ARG A 109 0.49 8.50 5.84
N LEU A 110 1.56 7.70 5.96
CA LEU A 110 2.46 7.45 4.83
C LEU A 110 1.71 6.85 3.64
N ARG A 111 0.84 5.86 3.88
CA ARG A 111 -0.01 5.29 2.84
C ARG A 111 -0.88 6.37 2.19
N GLY A 112 -1.53 7.22 2.99
CA GLY A 112 -2.31 8.35 2.48
C GLY A 112 -1.52 9.27 1.54
N VAL A 113 -0.30 9.65 1.93
CA VAL A 113 0.60 10.48 1.10
C VAL A 113 0.98 9.80 -0.20
N LEU A 114 1.44 8.54 -0.13
CA LEU A 114 1.88 7.80 -1.31
C LEU A 114 0.73 7.54 -2.29
N MET A 115 -0.50 7.43 -1.79
CA MET A 115 -1.73 7.39 -2.60
C MET A 115 -2.19 8.76 -3.12
N GLY A 116 -1.50 9.85 -2.75
CA GLY A 116 -1.87 11.22 -3.11
C GLY A 116 -3.23 11.65 -2.55
N ARG A 117 -3.56 11.19 -1.33
CA ARG A 117 -4.73 11.59 -0.55
C ARG A 117 -4.40 12.79 0.32
N ARG A 118 -5.43 13.54 0.74
CA ARG A 118 -5.26 14.56 1.78
C ARG A 118 -4.92 13.88 3.11
N PRO A 119 -4.07 14.50 3.95
CA PRO A 119 -3.82 14.00 5.30
C PRO A 119 -5.13 13.82 6.05
N GLU A 120 -5.31 12.64 6.65
CA GLU A 120 -6.49 12.30 7.43
C GLU A 120 -6.56 13.19 8.69
N LYS A 121 -7.71 13.80 8.92
CA LYS A 121 -7.99 14.55 10.16
C LYS A 121 -8.55 13.59 11.21
N ASP A 122 -8.23 13.85 12.48
CA ASP A 122 -8.72 13.09 13.63
C ASP A 122 -8.47 11.58 13.52
N LEU A 123 -7.33 11.20 12.92
CA LEU A 123 -6.93 9.81 12.67
C LEU A 123 -6.64 9.09 14.00
N GLN A 124 -7.41 8.04 14.28
CA GLN A 124 -7.24 7.13 15.42
C GLN A 124 -7.16 5.70 14.93
N LEU A 125 -6.27 4.90 15.50
CA LEU A 125 -6.11 3.48 15.21
C LEU A 125 -6.16 2.69 16.51
N VAL A 126 -7.00 1.66 16.57
CA VAL A 126 -7.08 0.71 17.68
C VAL A 126 -6.76 -0.70 17.16
N PRO A 127 -5.56 -1.24 17.42
CA PRO A 127 -5.21 -2.60 17.02
C PRO A 127 -6.02 -3.65 17.77
N ILE A 128 -6.50 -4.67 17.05
CA ILE A 128 -7.19 -5.86 17.58
C ILE A 128 -6.26 -7.08 17.51
N VAL A 129 -5.57 -7.25 16.37
CA VAL A 129 -4.53 -8.27 16.16
C VAL A 129 -3.28 -7.55 15.68
N LYS A 130 -2.17 -7.77 16.37
CA LYS A 130 -0.86 -7.21 16.02
C LYS A 130 -0.05 -8.29 15.29
N SER A 131 0.84 -7.84 14.40
CA SER A 131 1.75 -8.74 13.70
C SER A 131 2.75 -9.39 14.65
N THR A 132 3.18 -10.60 14.33
CA THR A 132 4.12 -11.40 15.13
C THR A 132 5.33 -11.80 14.29
N GLN A 133 6.34 -12.43 14.90
CA GLN A 133 7.50 -12.94 14.16
C GLN A 133 7.10 -14.06 13.18
N GLU A 134 6.13 -14.89 13.55
CA GLU A 134 5.59 -15.98 12.75
C GLU A 134 4.67 -15.48 11.63
N SER A 135 3.87 -14.45 11.92
CA SER A 135 2.92 -13.85 10.97
C SER A 135 3.17 -12.34 10.83
N PRO A 136 4.26 -11.94 10.14
CA PRO A 136 4.71 -10.55 10.12
C PRO A 136 3.83 -9.62 9.29
N PHE A 137 2.99 -10.17 8.41
CA PHE A 137 2.04 -9.42 7.58
C PHE A 137 0.63 -9.36 8.16
N GLN A 138 0.37 -10.10 9.24
CA GLN A 138 -0.94 -10.19 9.87
C GLN A 138 -1.23 -8.91 10.66
N PHE A 139 -2.35 -8.25 10.39
CA PHE A 139 -2.80 -7.11 11.18
C PHE A 139 -4.33 -7.02 11.11
N LEU A 140 -4.95 -6.67 12.24
CA LEU A 140 -6.36 -6.30 12.31
C LEU A 140 -6.51 -5.12 13.26
N GLY A 141 -7.24 -4.08 12.86
CA GLY A 141 -7.55 -2.97 13.75
C GLY A 141 -8.73 -2.14 13.25
N VAL A 142 -9.23 -1.26 14.11
CA VAL A 142 -10.27 -0.29 13.74
C VAL A 142 -9.65 1.09 13.58
N LEU A 143 -9.90 1.67 12.42
CA LEU A 143 -9.41 2.96 11.97
C LEU A 143 -10.56 3.96 11.95
N ARG A 144 -10.42 5.07 12.66
CA ARG A 144 -11.36 6.21 12.61
C ARG A 144 -10.66 7.43 12.05
N PHE A 145 -11.29 8.12 11.10
CA PHE A 145 -10.81 9.41 10.58
C PHE A 145 -11.90 10.20 9.87
N VAL A 146 -11.66 11.48 9.64
CA VAL A 146 -12.49 12.32 8.79
C VAL A 146 -11.90 12.41 7.40
N ASN A 147 -12.64 11.92 6.40
CA ASN A 147 -12.27 12.00 5.00
C ASN A 147 -12.81 13.28 4.38
N THR A 148 -11.96 13.99 3.64
CA THR A 148 -12.35 15.19 2.88
C THR A 148 -11.87 15.05 1.45
N GLN A 149 -12.75 15.32 0.49
CA GLN A 149 -12.41 15.23 -0.93
C GLN A 149 -11.41 16.32 -1.35
N HIS A 150 -10.87 16.20 -2.56
CA HIS A 150 -10.10 17.28 -3.19
C HIS A 150 -11.03 18.24 -3.93
N TRP A 151 -10.64 19.51 -4.06
CA TRP A 151 -11.31 20.44 -4.98
C TRP A 151 -11.31 19.87 -6.41
N PRO A 152 -12.41 19.94 -7.18
CA PRO A 152 -13.69 20.61 -6.86
C PRO A 152 -14.74 19.72 -6.18
N LEU A 153 -14.48 18.43 -5.92
CA LEU A 153 -15.45 17.50 -5.32
C LEU A 153 -15.92 17.93 -3.93
N THR A 154 -15.13 18.72 -3.20
CA THR A 154 -15.53 19.33 -1.93
C THR A 154 -16.75 20.25 -2.04
N MET A 155 -17.13 20.71 -3.23
CA MET A 155 -18.37 21.48 -3.45
C MET A 155 -19.63 20.62 -3.39
N PHE A 156 -19.49 19.31 -3.62
CA PHE A 156 -20.62 18.39 -3.79
C PHE A 156 -20.66 17.28 -2.75
N VAL A 157 -19.54 17.07 -2.05
CA VAL A 157 -19.37 15.99 -1.07
C VAL A 157 -18.78 16.59 0.19
N ASP A 158 -19.63 16.69 1.21
CA ASP A 158 -19.23 17.12 2.56
C ASP A 158 -18.19 16.18 3.18
N PRO A 159 -17.40 16.66 4.15
CA PRO A 159 -16.55 15.79 4.96
C PRO A 159 -17.36 14.66 5.60
N ARG A 160 -16.82 13.44 5.56
CA ARG A 160 -17.48 12.25 6.10
C ARG A 160 -16.61 11.58 7.14
N GLU A 161 -17.24 11.08 8.20
CA GLU A 161 -16.55 10.20 9.14
C GLU A 161 -16.43 8.79 8.54
N MET A 162 -15.24 8.20 8.71
CA MET A 162 -14.94 6.82 8.34
C MET A 162 -14.58 6.07 9.62
N VAL A 163 -15.28 4.98 9.90
CA VAL A 163 -14.91 4.01 10.95
C VAL A 163 -14.81 2.66 10.26
N LEU A 164 -13.57 2.24 10.01
CA LEU A 164 -13.27 1.08 9.19
C LEU A 164 -12.47 0.05 9.97
N THR A 165 -12.87 -1.20 9.93
CA THR A 165 -11.97 -2.32 10.20
C THR A 165 -10.98 -2.42 9.03
N LEU A 166 -9.70 -2.51 9.35
CA LEU A 166 -8.60 -2.75 8.42
C LEU A 166 -7.95 -4.08 8.79
N ALA A 167 -7.90 -4.99 7.84
CA ALA A 167 -7.22 -6.27 7.99
C ALA A 167 -6.24 -6.53 6.85
N THR A 168 -5.06 -7.04 7.17
CA THR A 168 -4.09 -7.56 6.20
C THR A 168 -3.55 -8.88 6.69
N GLY A 169 -3.12 -9.73 5.77
CA GLY A 169 -2.52 -11.00 6.12
C GLY A 169 -2.33 -11.89 4.92
N GLU A 170 -2.08 -13.15 5.22
CA GLU A 170 -1.96 -14.21 4.25
C GLU A 170 -2.66 -15.46 4.74
N VAL A 171 -3.12 -16.28 3.79
CA VAL A 171 -3.79 -17.54 4.05
C VAL A 171 -3.31 -18.57 3.05
N ILE A 172 -3.18 -19.81 3.51
CA ILE A 172 -2.89 -20.96 2.64
C ILE A 172 -4.19 -21.76 2.55
N THR A 173 -4.72 -21.88 1.34
CA THR A 173 -5.93 -22.67 1.07
C THR A 173 -5.65 -24.17 1.20
N ALA A 174 -6.71 -24.98 1.31
CA ALA A 174 -6.59 -26.44 1.35
C ALA A 174 -5.84 -27.03 0.12
N ASN A 175 -5.88 -26.34 -1.02
CA ASN A 175 -5.16 -26.70 -2.24
C ASN A 175 -3.67 -26.29 -2.23
N GLY A 176 -3.15 -25.81 -1.10
CA GLY A 176 -1.76 -25.35 -0.94
C GLY A 176 -1.46 -24.00 -1.59
N ARG A 177 -2.45 -23.31 -2.17
CA ARG A 177 -2.26 -21.98 -2.77
C ARG A 177 -2.20 -20.92 -1.68
N ARG A 178 -1.14 -20.12 -1.70
CA ARG A 178 -0.93 -18.97 -0.82
C ARG A 178 -1.60 -17.74 -1.40
N TYR A 179 -2.42 -17.07 -0.59
CA TYR A 179 -3.06 -15.81 -0.92
C TYR A 179 -2.66 -14.75 0.10
N GLY A 180 -2.37 -13.55 -0.38
CA GLY A 180 -2.40 -12.35 0.46
C GLY A 180 -3.78 -11.72 0.44
N TYR A 181 -4.12 -10.94 1.47
CA TYR A 181 -5.37 -10.18 1.48
C TYR A 181 -5.24 -8.79 2.12
N GLU A 182 -6.14 -7.89 1.72
CA GLU A 182 -6.40 -6.61 2.37
C GLU A 182 -7.90 -6.35 2.39
N ILE A 183 -8.45 -6.03 3.56
CA ILE A 183 -9.87 -5.76 3.75
C ILE A 183 -10.01 -4.41 4.48
N PHE A 184 -10.81 -3.52 3.91
CA PHE A 184 -11.35 -2.34 4.59
C PHE A 184 -12.87 -2.45 4.65
N LEU A 185 -13.43 -2.24 5.83
CA LEU A 185 -14.85 -2.43 6.03
C LEU A 185 -15.44 -1.47 7.05
N SER A 186 -16.50 -0.75 6.69
CA SER A 186 -17.24 0.06 7.64
C SER A 186 -17.90 -0.78 8.72
N VAL A 187 -17.69 -0.42 9.98
CA VAL A 187 -18.29 -1.09 11.15
C VAL A 187 -19.10 -0.11 11.98
N PRO A 188 -20.21 -0.55 12.62
CA PRO A 188 -21.09 0.32 13.40
C PRO A 188 -20.54 0.61 14.82
N VAL A 189 -19.22 0.72 14.97
CA VAL A 189 -18.57 0.88 16.28
C VAL A 189 -18.31 2.37 16.59
N GLY A 190 -18.22 2.71 17.86
CA GLY A 190 -17.74 4.02 18.33
C GLY A 190 -18.57 5.20 17.82
N HIS A 191 -19.89 5.11 17.86
CA HIS A 191 -20.77 6.24 17.52
C HIS A 191 -20.64 7.36 18.55
N ASP A 192 -19.93 8.43 18.18
CA ASP A 192 -19.78 9.61 19.03
C ASP A 192 -20.90 10.60 18.70
N ASN A 193 -21.95 10.59 19.54
CA ASN A 193 -23.11 11.48 19.42
C ASN A 193 -22.76 12.97 19.46
N LYS A 194 -21.52 13.35 19.79
CA LYS A 194 -21.10 14.74 19.99
C LYS A 194 -20.71 15.47 18.69
N ARG A 195 -20.46 14.77 17.58
CA ARG A 195 -20.13 15.39 16.28
C ARG A 195 -20.85 14.65 15.14
N PRO A 196 -22.00 15.18 14.65
CA PRO A 196 -22.83 14.50 13.66
C PRO A 196 -22.26 14.65 12.24
N LEU A 197 -21.05 14.15 12.00
CA LEU A 197 -20.58 13.94 10.63
C LEU A 197 -21.25 12.68 10.08
N ALA A 198 -21.80 12.78 8.87
CA ALA A 198 -22.38 11.62 8.23
C ALA A 198 -21.30 10.55 7.98
N ARG A 199 -21.62 9.30 8.34
CA ARG A 199 -20.75 8.15 8.11
C ARG A 199 -20.87 7.66 6.68
N THR A 200 -19.76 7.26 6.09
CA THR A 200 -19.76 6.57 4.79
C THR A 200 -19.62 5.07 5.02
N GLN A 201 -20.45 4.28 4.35
CA GLN A 201 -20.28 2.84 4.29
C GLN A 201 -19.38 2.46 3.14
N VAL A 202 -18.42 1.59 3.45
CA VAL A 202 -17.40 1.13 2.51
C VAL A 202 -17.13 -0.34 2.76
N LEU A 203 -17.08 -1.10 1.68
CA LEU A 203 -16.46 -2.41 1.60
C LEU A 203 -15.35 -2.33 0.58
N GLU A 204 -14.15 -2.72 0.94
CA GLU A 204 -13.08 -2.96 -0.01
C GLU A 204 -12.39 -4.26 0.37
N THR A 205 -12.46 -5.26 -0.50
CA THR A 205 -11.67 -6.47 -0.36
C THR A 205 -10.67 -6.55 -1.51
N ARG A 206 -9.49 -7.07 -1.20
CA ARG A 206 -8.43 -7.37 -2.16
C ARG A 206 -7.83 -8.72 -1.78
N VAL A 207 -7.67 -9.59 -2.77
CA VAL A 207 -6.90 -10.82 -2.65
C VAL A 207 -5.83 -10.86 -3.73
N PHE A 208 -4.71 -11.45 -3.35
CA PHE A 208 -3.46 -11.46 -4.09
C PHE A 208 -2.96 -12.89 -4.18
N TRP A 209 -2.49 -13.33 -5.35
CA TRP A 209 -1.89 -14.66 -5.51
C TRP A 209 -0.72 -14.62 -6.47
N GLU A 210 0.23 -15.53 -6.29
CA GLU A 210 1.38 -15.65 -7.19
C GLU A 210 0.97 -16.31 -8.51
N GLN A 211 1.46 -15.75 -9.61
CA GLN A 211 1.28 -16.28 -10.96
C GLN A 211 2.53 -17.08 -11.40
N PRO A 212 2.40 -17.98 -12.39
CA PRO A 212 3.53 -18.78 -12.88
C PRO A 212 4.72 -17.97 -13.42
N ASP A 213 4.47 -16.73 -13.87
CA ASP A 213 5.50 -15.81 -14.38
C ASP A 213 6.21 -15.01 -13.27
N GLY A 214 5.88 -15.27 -12.00
CA GLY A 214 6.41 -14.57 -10.83
C GLY A 214 5.75 -13.22 -10.55
N SER A 215 4.76 -12.81 -11.34
CA SER A 215 3.92 -11.65 -11.03
C SER A 215 2.86 -12.00 -9.98
N VAL A 216 2.16 -11.00 -9.45
CA VAL A 216 1.06 -11.18 -8.51
C VAL A 216 -0.25 -10.79 -9.16
N GLY A 217 -1.18 -11.74 -9.23
CA GLY A 217 -2.55 -11.51 -9.65
C GLY A 217 -3.35 -10.80 -8.55
N ILE A 218 -4.31 -9.97 -8.96
CA ILE A 218 -5.18 -9.21 -8.07
C ILE A 218 -6.63 -9.38 -8.48
N TYR A 219 -7.45 -9.66 -7.47
CA TYR A 219 -8.88 -9.41 -7.52
C TYR A 219 -9.25 -8.44 -6.39
N SER A 220 -10.07 -7.44 -6.71
CA SER A 220 -10.59 -6.51 -5.72
C SER A 220 -12.03 -6.14 -6.00
N LYS A 221 -12.82 -6.06 -4.92
CA LYS A 221 -14.16 -5.50 -4.94
C LYS A 221 -14.23 -4.28 -4.01
N LEU A 222 -14.63 -3.14 -4.56
CA LEU A 222 -14.86 -1.89 -3.84
C LEU A 222 -16.33 -1.50 -3.97
N ILE A 223 -17.03 -1.37 -2.85
CA ILE A 223 -18.40 -0.88 -2.75
C ILE A 223 -18.41 0.33 -1.81
N VAL A 224 -19.00 1.43 -2.25
CA VAL A 224 -19.13 2.65 -1.44
C VAL A 224 -20.55 3.15 -1.52
N ASP A 225 -21.15 3.45 -0.36
CA ASP A 225 -22.45 4.12 -0.31
C ASP A 225 -22.25 5.62 -0.53
N ILE A 226 -22.48 6.07 -1.78
CA ILE A 226 -22.31 7.47 -2.16
C ILE A 226 -23.68 8.15 -2.16
N ARG A 227 -24.05 8.66 -0.98
CA ARG A 227 -25.28 9.45 -0.73
C ARG A 227 -25.14 10.89 -1.23
N SER A 228 -24.91 11.05 -2.53
CA SER A 228 -24.85 12.35 -3.19
C SER A 228 -25.67 12.32 -4.48
N ARG A 229 -26.12 13.50 -4.93
CA ARG A 229 -26.87 13.68 -6.18
C ARG A 229 -26.00 13.60 -7.44
N LEU A 230 -24.81 13.01 -7.34
CA LEU A 230 -23.90 12.88 -8.48
C LEU A 230 -24.42 11.81 -9.45
N PRO A 231 -24.24 11.99 -10.76
CA PRO A 231 -24.45 10.94 -11.74
C PRO A 231 -23.63 9.68 -11.43
N GLU A 232 -24.20 8.52 -11.70
CA GLU A 232 -23.58 7.21 -11.44
C GLU A 232 -22.20 7.07 -12.12
N SER A 233 -22.04 7.59 -13.34
CA SER A 233 -20.75 7.58 -14.06
C SER A 233 -19.67 8.38 -13.33
N ILE A 234 -20.03 9.49 -12.67
CA ILE A 234 -19.10 10.29 -11.87
C ILE A 234 -18.72 9.51 -10.61
N LYS A 235 -19.69 8.89 -9.93
CA LYS A 235 -19.45 8.03 -8.76
C LYS A 235 -18.49 6.89 -9.11
N GLN A 236 -18.76 6.17 -10.19
CA GLN A 236 -17.89 5.10 -10.71
C GLN A 236 -16.48 5.63 -11.07
N GLY A 237 -16.39 6.79 -11.70
CA GLY A 237 -15.12 7.44 -12.01
C GLY A 237 -14.30 7.81 -10.76
N MET A 238 -14.95 8.23 -9.67
CA MET A 238 -14.30 8.48 -8.38
C MET A 238 -13.69 7.19 -7.80
N LEU A 239 -14.44 6.07 -7.84
CA LEU A 239 -13.96 4.76 -7.39
C LEU A 239 -12.80 4.28 -8.25
N CYS A 240 -12.92 4.37 -9.58
CA CYS A 240 -11.85 4.01 -10.52
C CYS A 240 -10.56 4.80 -10.23
N ARG A 241 -10.66 6.10 -9.97
CA ARG A 241 -9.50 6.93 -9.58
C ARG A 241 -8.89 6.48 -8.25
N GLY A 242 -9.70 6.06 -7.29
CA GLY A 242 -9.26 5.48 -6.02
C GLY A 242 -8.47 4.19 -6.23
N VAL A 243 -8.99 3.28 -7.05
CA VAL A 243 -8.32 2.03 -7.46
C VAL A 243 -7.02 2.35 -8.18
N MET A 244 -7.00 3.24 -9.16
CA MET A 244 -5.77 3.58 -9.90
C MET A 244 -4.68 4.22 -9.03
N ARG A 245 -5.05 4.90 -7.94
CA ARG A 245 -4.08 5.38 -6.94
C ARG A 245 -3.41 4.22 -6.21
N PHE A 246 -4.11 3.11 -5.96
CA PHE A 246 -3.52 1.90 -5.37
C PHE A 246 -2.44 1.31 -6.29
N TRP A 247 -2.70 1.21 -7.60
CA TRP A 247 -1.71 0.70 -8.57
C TRP A 247 -0.43 1.54 -8.63
N LYS A 248 -0.54 2.86 -8.47
CA LYS A 248 0.63 3.77 -8.41
C LYS A 248 1.32 3.75 -7.03
N PHE A 249 0.57 3.44 -5.99
CA PHE A 249 1.02 3.42 -4.61
C PHE A 249 1.95 2.24 -4.32
N ILE A 250 1.60 1.03 -4.77
CA ILE A 250 2.33 -0.20 -4.42
C ILE A 250 3.84 -0.11 -4.73
N PRO A 251 4.28 0.12 -5.99
CA PRO A 251 5.71 0.14 -6.30
C PRO A 251 6.46 1.23 -5.50
N ARG A 252 5.86 2.42 -5.34
CA ARG A 252 6.43 3.52 -4.55
C ARG A 252 6.57 3.15 -3.07
N CYS A 253 5.58 2.44 -2.52
CA CYS A 253 5.58 2.04 -1.12
C CYS A 253 6.63 0.98 -0.83
N ILE A 254 6.76 -0.02 -1.72
CA ILE A 254 7.82 -1.04 -1.64
C ILE A 254 9.18 -0.37 -1.61
N GLU A 255 9.47 0.48 -2.61
CA GLU A 255 10.74 1.21 -2.70
C GLU A 255 10.99 2.03 -1.44
N THR A 256 10.00 2.83 -1.01
CA THR A 256 10.12 3.69 0.18
C THR A 256 10.40 2.88 1.44
N LYS A 257 9.69 1.78 1.68
CA LYS A 257 9.84 0.95 2.89
C LYS A 257 11.20 0.25 2.91
N LYS A 258 11.60 -0.41 1.82
CA LYS A 258 12.90 -1.08 1.69
C LYS A 258 14.05 -0.09 1.85
N LEU A 259 13.94 1.08 1.20
CA LEU A 259 14.97 2.10 1.26
C LEU A 259 15.12 2.70 2.67
N ARG A 260 14.00 3.01 3.35
CA ARG A 260 14.03 3.48 4.74
C ARG A 260 14.67 2.45 5.68
N TRP A 261 14.33 1.18 5.54
CA TRP A 261 14.92 0.11 6.34
C TRP A 261 16.44 0.04 6.14
N CYS A 262 16.90 0.08 4.89
CA CYS A 262 18.33 0.09 4.57
C CYS A 262 19.04 1.32 5.15
N LEU A 263 18.44 2.51 5.03
CA LEU A 263 19.03 3.76 5.53
C LEU A 263 19.15 3.77 7.06
N LYS A 264 18.14 3.28 7.77
CA LYS A 264 18.21 3.11 9.24
C LYS A 264 19.37 2.19 9.66
N ARG A 265 19.62 1.14 8.87
CA ARG A 265 20.66 0.13 9.13
C ARG A 265 21.98 0.38 8.43
N LYS A 266 22.15 1.56 7.82
CA LYS A 266 23.32 1.91 7.03
C LYS A 266 24.65 1.56 7.72
N LYS A 267 24.79 1.86 9.02
CA LYS A 267 26.05 1.61 9.77
C LYS A 267 26.46 0.13 9.77
N VAL A 268 25.50 -0.79 9.71
CA VAL A 268 25.74 -2.23 9.64
C VAL A 268 25.97 -2.63 8.19
N LEU A 269 25.06 -2.22 7.30
CA LEU A 269 25.05 -2.60 5.89
C LEU A 269 26.23 -2.04 5.09
N ILE A 270 26.81 -0.91 5.51
CA ILE A 270 27.94 -0.28 4.81
C ILE A 270 29.15 -1.22 4.74
N ARG A 271 29.32 -2.11 5.71
CA ARG A 271 30.40 -3.11 5.72
C ARG A 271 30.21 -4.16 4.62
N GLU A 272 28.98 -4.58 4.39
CA GLU A 272 28.62 -5.52 3.31
C GLU A 272 28.67 -4.82 1.94
N LEU A 273 28.27 -3.54 1.91
CA LEU A 273 28.19 -2.75 0.70
C LEU A 273 29.52 -2.13 0.27
N GLN A 274 30.55 -2.10 1.11
CA GLN A 274 31.88 -1.62 0.76
C GLN A 274 32.78 -2.81 0.44
N SER A 275 33.02 -3.04 -0.85
CA SER A 275 33.93 -4.09 -1.32
C SER A 275 35.42 -3.75 -1.10
N GLN A 276 35.77 -2.50 -0.80
CA GLN A 276 37.14 -2.09 -0.47
C GLN A 276 37.15 -0.90 0.50
N PRO A 277 38.04 -0.89 1.52
CA PRO A 277 38.29 0.31 2.32
C PRO A 277 38.85 1.41 1.41
N GLN A 278 38.15 2.53 1.31
CA GLN A 278 38.67 3.71 0.62
C GLN A 278 39.89 4.19 1.39
N VAL A 279 41.08 4.09 0.78
CA VAL A 279 42.32 4.60 1.37
C VAL A 279 42.18 6.12 1.50
N MET A 280 42.23 6.60 2.74
CA MET A 280 42.24 8.03 3.06
C MET A 280 43.37 8.72 2.26
N GLY A 281 43.01 9.67 1.39
CA GLY A 281 43.97 10.47 0.61
C GLY A 281 44.20 10.00 -0.83
N GLY A 282 43.56 8.93 -1.30
CA GLY A 282 43.63 8.46 -2.70
C GLY A 282 42.56 9.05 -3.64
N PRO A 283 42.67 8.82 -4.97
CA PRO A 283 41.59 9.04 -5.93
C PRO A 283 40.36 8.19 -5.56
N ALA A 284 39.17 8.80 -5.52
CA ALA A 284 37.94 8.06 -5.27
C ALA A 284 37.45 7.40 -6.56
N SER A 285 37.08 6.13 -6.50
CA SER A 285 36.43 5.42 -7.63
C SER A 285 34.91 5.60 -7.57
N CYS A 286 34.28 5.88 -8.71
CA CYS A 286 32.83 5.98 -8.80
C CYS A 286 32.16 4.64 -8.42
N GLY A 287 31.22 4.67 -7.47
CA GLY A 287 30.45 3.49 -7.05
C GLY A 287 29.50 2.91 -8.11
N GLY A 288 29.38 3.56 -9.28
CA GLY A 288 28.61 3.08 -10.43
C GLY A 288 29.48 2.51 -11.55
N CYS A 289 30.37 3.33 -12.12
CA CYS A 289 31.19 2.95 -13.29
C CYS A 289 32.68 2.72 -12.99
N GLY A 290 33.13 2.88 -11.74
CA GLY A 290 34.53 2.71 -11.37
C GLY A 290 35.48 3.85 -11.80
N ALA A 291 34.98 4.87 -12.53
CA ALA A 291 35.79 6.00 -12.95
C ALA A 291 36.45 6.72 -11.75
N MET A 292 37.75 6.97 -11.83
CA MET A 292 38.50 7.63 -10.76
C MET A 292 38.39 9.16 -10.85
N THR A 293 38.40 9.82 -9.69
CA THR A 293 38.53 11.29 -9.63
C THR A 293 39.94 11.70 -10.06
N SER A 294 40.06 12.77 -10.83
CA SER A 294 41.36 13.32 -11.26
C SER A 294 42.11 14.08 -10.15
N LYS A 295 41.48 14.28 -8.98
CA LYS A 295 42.08 14.93 -7.80
C LYS A 295 41.85 14.09 -6.54
N PRO A 296 42.81 14.09 -5.59
CA PRO A 296 42.63 13.44 -4.29
C PRO A 296 41.49 14.12 -3.53
N VAL A 297 40.64 13.31 -2.90
CA VAL A 297 39.55 13.81 -2.04
C VAL A 297 40.17 14.28 -0.73
N ASN A 298 40.65 15.52 -0.69
CA ASN A 298 41.07 16.15 0.56
C ASN A 298 39.86 16.22 1.50
N GLY A 299 40.06 15.84 2.77
CA GLY A 299 39.03 15.79 3.82
C GLY A 299 38.37 17.12 4.22
N LYS A 300 38.43 18.15 3.37
CA LYS A 300 37.65 19.38 3.49
C LYS A 300 36.82 19.59 2.21
N PRO A 301 35.48 19.67 2.30
CA PRO A 301 34.61 19.77 1.13
C PRO A 301 34.86 21.10 0.41
N SER A 302 35.46 21.04 -0.79
CA SER A 302 35.41 22.18 -1.72
C SER A 302 33.98 22.33 -2.22
N LYS A 303 33.47 23.57 -2.33
CA LYS A 303 32.07 23.94 -2.59
C LYS A 303 31.44 23.46 -3.92
N ARG A 304 32.07 22.58 -4.70
CA ARG A 304 31.37 21.83 -5.76
C ARG A 304 30.85 20.53 -5.16
N GLU A 305 29.54 20.47 -4.95
CA GLU A 305 28.77 19.37 -4.36
C GLU A 305 29.25 18.00 -4.85
N GLU A 306 30.08 17.36 -4.04
CA GLU A 306 30.51 16.00 -4.28
C GLU A 306 29.34 15.06 -3.97
N VAL A 307 28.70 14.53 -5.00
CA VAL A 307 27.55 13.64 -4.83
C VAL A 307 28.05 12.27 -4.35
N ARG A 308 27.53 11.82 -3.21
CA ARG A 308 27.84 10.50 -2.64
C ARG A 308 26.60 9.65 -2.56
N CYS A 309 26.77 8.33 -2.72
CA CYS A 309 25.72 7.36 -2.49
C CYS A 309 25.28 7.41 -1.02
N ARG A 310 24.00 7.62 -0.76
CA ARG A 310 23.50 7.78 0.61
C ARG A 310 23.66 6.52 1.46
N LEU A 311 23.71 5.34 0.85
CA LEU A 311 23.87 4.04 1.52
C LEU A 311 25.32 3.62 1.74
N CYS A 312 26.18 3.61 0.71
CA CYS A 312 27.55 3.11 0.84
C CYS A 312 28.64 4.19 0.97
N ASP A 313 28.25 5.47 0.91
CA ASP A 313 29.13 6.65 0.92
C ASP A 313 30.13 6.74 -0.25
N ALA A 314 30.03 5.86 -1.23
CA ALA A 314 30.84 5.91 -2.44
C ALA A 314 30.59 7.19 -3.24
N TRP A 315 31.65 7.76 -3.80
CA TRP A 315 31.58 8.88 -4.73
C TRP A 315 30.79 8.51 -5.99
N LEU A 316 30.01 9.46 -6.53
CA LEU A 316 29.28 9.30 -7.77
C LEU A 316 29.68 10.38 -8.79
N CYS A 317 30.04 9.94 -9.99
CA CYS A 317 30.28 10.85 -11.10
C CYS A 317 28.97 11.50 -11.58
N TRP A 318 29.10 12.49 -12.46
CA TRP A 318 27.97 13.25 -13.01
C TRP A 318 27.09 12.44 -13.99
N LYS A 319 27.51 11.23 -14.40
CA LYS A 319 26.70 10.39 -15.30
C LYS A 319 25.42 9.94 -14.58
N SER A 320 24.26 10.19 -15.19
CA SER A 320 22.95 9.82 -14.64
C SER A 320 22.82 8.31 -14.37
N SER A 321 23.45 7.45 -15.17
CA SER A 321 23.48 6.00 -14.95
C SER A 321 24.20 5.58 -13.66
N CYS A 322 25.03 6.45 -13.08
CA CYS A 322 25.75 6.20 -11.82
C CYS A 322 25.05 6.84 -10.61
N ARG A 323 24.09 7.73 -10.84
CA ARG A 323 23.36 8.49 -9.81
C ARG A 323 21.87 8.39 -10.09
N ALA A 324 21.22 7.35 -9.57
CA ALA A 324 19.78 7.36 -9.52
C ALA A 324 19.31 8.27 -8.39
N SER A 325 18.29 9.07 -8.69
CA SER A 325 17.55 9.83 -7.71
C SER A 325 16.42 8.97 -7.16
N CYS A 326 16.43 8.72 -5.85
CA CYS A 326 15.38 8.00 -5.15
C CYS A 326 14.67 8.95 -4.18
N GLN A 327 13.34 8.92 -4.19
CA GLN A 327 12.53 9.68 -3.25
C GLN A 327 12.39 8.91 -1.94
N VAL A 328 12.88 9.49 -0.84
CA VAL A 328 12.57 9.00 0.50
C VAL A 328 11.54 9.94 1.09
N THR A 329 10.27 9.56 0.99
CA THR A 329 9.24 10.14 1.83
C THR A 329 9.53 9.70 3.27
N ALA A 330 9.40 10.57 4.27
CA ALA A 330 9.47 10.26 5.70
C ALA A 330 8.27 10.92 6.41
N ALA A 331 7.55 10.14 7.22
CA ALA A 331 6.57 10.72 8.15
C ALA A 331 7.36 11.19 9.38
N VAL A 332 7.45 12.50 9.60
CA VAL A 332 8.09 13.05 10.80
C VAL A 332 7.12 12.89 11.97
N SER A 333 7.64 12.45 13.11
CA SER A 333 6.89 12.38 14.38
C SER A 333 6.29 13.76 14.71
N GLU A 334 5.05 13.76 15.22
CA GLU A 334 4.20 14.93 15.42
C GLU A 334 3.66 15.60 14.14
N GLY A 335 2.74 14.88 13.49
CA GLY A 335 1.47 15.52 13.23
C GLY A 335 1.28 16.23 11.89
N LYS A 336 2.27 16.94 11.34
CA LYS A 336 1.98 17.84 10.19
C LYS A 336 2.97 17.86 9.02
N ASN A 337 4.22 17.44 9.20
CA ASN A 337 5.21 17.56 8.13
C ASN A 337 5.67 16.19 7.63
N ILE A 338 5.34 15.89 6.38
CA ILE A 338 5.97 14.81 5.63
C ILE A 338 7.14 15.43 4.88
N CYS A 339 8.35 14.89 5.08
CA CYS A 339 9.53 15.32 4.34
C CYS A 339 9.75 14.35 3.20
N GLU A 340 9.72 14.85 1.96
CA GLU A 340 10.18 14.11 0.78
C GLU A 340 11.58 14.59 0.46
N ASN A 341 12.57 13.73 0.73
CA ASN A 341 13.97 14.04 0.50
C ASN A 341 14.45 13.24 -0.71
N GLU A 342 15.01 13.94 -1.68
CA GLU A 342 15.67 13.34 -2.83
C GLU A 342 17.08 12.88 -2.41
N ILE A 343 17.39 11.59 -2.59
CA ILE A 343 18.71 11.05 -2.29
C ILE A 343 19.35 10.37 -3.50
N ALA A 344 20.67 10.44 -3.57
CA ALA A 344 21.44 9.76 -4.60
C ALA A 344 21.85 8.35 -4.14
N LEU A 345 21.60 7.34 -4.97
CA LEU A 345 22.09 5.97 -4.78
C LEU A 345 22.89 5.50 -5.99
N CYS A 346 23.93 4.69 -5.74
CA CYS A 346 24.64 4.00 -6.81
C CYS A 346 23.86 2.76 -7.28
N PRO A 347 24.05 2.28 -8.53
CA PRO A 347 23.37 1.11 -9.08
C PRO A 347 23.45 -0.14 -8.18
N ARG A 348 24.61 -0.41 -7.58
CA ARG A 348 24.78 -1.55 -6.66
C ARG A 348 23.85 -1.44 -5.45
N CYS A 349 23.74 -0.26 -4.84
CA CYS A 349 22.87 -0.06 -3.68
C CYS A 349 21.39 -0.12 -4.05
N ILE A 350 21.01 0.28 -5.27
CA ILE A 350 19.62 0.15 -5.75
C ILE A 350 19.23 -1.32 -5.83
N ILE A 351 20.05 -2.14 -6.50
CA ILE A 351 19.83 -3.58 -6.62
C ILE A 351 19.79 -4.22 -5.23
N PHE A 352 20.71 -3.83 -4.35
CA PHE A 352 20.72 -4.31 -2.96
C PHE A 352 19.41 -3.99 -2.22
N VAL A 353 18.92 -2.76 -2.32
CA VAL A 353 17.65 -2.34 -1.70
C VAL A 353 16.48 -3.15 -2.26
N GLN A 354 16.41 -3.31 -3.59
CA GLN A 354 15.36 -4.07 -4.26
C GLN A 354 15.33 -5.54 -3.81
N ASN A 355 16.50 -6.16 -3.62
CA ASN A 355 16.64 -7.55 -3.22
C ASN A 355 16.46 -7.82 -1.72
N GLN A 356 16.17 -6.80 -0.89
CA GLN A 356 15.91 -7.03 0.52
C GLN A 356 14.61 -7.82 0.72
N SER A 357 14.66 -8.82 1.61
CA SER A 357 13.49 -9.63 1.96
C SER A 357 12.44 -8.80 2.69
N ALA A 358 11.24 -8.76 2.11
CA ALA A 358 10.11 -8.05 2.71
C ALA A 358 9.69 -8.65 4.05
N ALA A 359 9.72 -9.97 4.21
CA ALA A 359 9.44 -10.64 5.49
C ALA A 359 10.47 -10.26 6.57
N THR A 360 11.77 -10.19 6.22
CA THR A 360 12.81 -9.75 7.15
C THR A 360 12.60 -8.30 7.59
N ILE A 361 12.23 -7.41 6.66
CA ILE A 361 11.93 -6.01 6.96
C ILE A 361 10.73 -5.92 7.91
N ALA A 362 9.63 -6.61 7.61
CA ALA A 362 8.43 -6.60 8.43
C ALA A 362 8.72 -7.08 9.87
N ARG A 363 9.42 -8.22 10.03
CA ARG A 363 9.86 -8.72 11.36
C ARG A 363 10.74 -7.73 12.11
N SER A 364 11.63 -7.08 11.38
CA SER A 364 12.57 -6.12 11.93
C SER A 364 11.89 -4.84 12.42
N GLU A 365 10.82 -4.38 11.76
CA GLU A 365 10.03 -3.23 12.21
C GLU A 365 9.24 -3.56 13.50
N LEU A 366 8.83 -4.82 13.68
CA LEU A 366 8.18 -5.26 14.93
C LEU A 366 9.11 -5.19 16.14
N MET A 367 10.38 -5.54 15.96
CA MET A 367 11.38 -5.46 17.04
C MET A 367 11.74 -4.01 17.41
N GLU A 368 11.60 -3.05 16.49
CA GLU A 368 11.82 -1.63 16.76
C GLU A 368 10.63 -0.96 17.47
N ALA A 369 9.46 -1.61 17.48
CA ALA A 369 8.22 -1.08 18.05
C ALA A 369 7.91 -1.59 19.47
N LEU A 370 8.72 -2.55 19.96
CA LEU A 370 8.79 -3.00 21.36
C LEU A 370 9.78 -2.13 22.12
#